data_AF-A0A833SQW6-F1
#
_entry.id   AF-A0A833SQW6-F1
#
_cell.length_a   1.000
_cell.length_b   1.000
_cell.length_c   1.000
_cell.angle_alpha   90.00
_cell.angle_beta   90.00
_cell.angle_gamma   90.00
#
_symmetry.space_group_name_H-M   'P 1'
#
loop_
_entity.id
_entity.type
_entity.pdbx_description
1 polymer ?
#
loop_
_entity_poly.entity_id
_entity_poly.type
_entity_poly.pdbx_seq_one_letter_code
_entity_poly.pdbx_strand_id
1 'polypeptide(L)'
;MDRGRILTLHCVKWKPELISEDMTEFRVAHLRGNPPAKLVLTDIRLRCKRLPELEKLCLAVVDRLEAFHDEVAQCREDDSLRFKYINTVEITVKRVIRRKPLLVRLARFHSAALIIWGLHRDLDGIATGLGTNVEGTEWRDQWERDRMGEL
;
A
#
# COMPACT_ATOMS: atom_id res chain seq x y z
N MET A 1 -38.89 -15.68 11.87
CA MET A 1 -37.53 -16.26 11.66
C MET A 1 -36.89 -15.48 10.52
N ASP A 2 -36.24 -14.38 10.89
CA ASP A 2 -35.72 -13.39 9.95
C ASP A 2 -34.33 -13.77 9.45
N ARG A 3 -34.18 -13.81 8.12
CA ARG A 3 -32.92 -14.13 7.46
C ARG A 3 -31.97 -12.93 7.56
N GLY A 4 -30.82 -13.17 8.18
CA GLY A 4 -29.79 -12.19 8.46
C GLY A 4 -29.33 -11.43 7.20
N ARG A 5 -29.34 -10.11 7.33
CA ARG A 5 -28.91 -9.12 6.34
C ARG A 5 -27.48 -9.39 5.89
N ILE A 6 -27.33 -9.67 4.60
CA ILE A 6 -26.04 -9.62 3.90
C ILE A 6 -25.66 -8.14 3.84
N LEU A 7 -24.68 -7.73 4.63
CA LEU A 7 -24.11 -6.39 4.57
C LEU A 7 -23.36 -6.24 3.26
N THR A 8 -24.01 -5.52 2.34
CA THR A 8 -23.46 -5.03 1.09
C THR A 8 -22.15 -4.30 1.34
N LEU A 9 -21.11 -4.73 0.64
CA LEU A 9 -19.93 -3.92 0.36
C LEU A 9 -20.42 -2.56 -0.13
N HIS A 10 -20.14 -1.50 0.63
CA HIS A 10 -20.36 -0.13 0.17
C HIS A 10 -19.38 0.13 -0.97
N CYS A 11 -19.83 -0.24 -2.17
CA CYS A 11 -19.20 0.01 -3.44
C CYS A 11 -19.30 1.53 -3.64
N VAL A 12 -18.20 2.25 -3.44
CA VAL A 12 -18.11 3.64 -3.91
C VAL A 12 -18.31 3.57 -5.43
N LYS A 13 -19.45 4.09 -5.88
CA LYS A 13 -19.82 4.17 -7.29
C LYS A 13 -18.94 5.24 -7.91
N TRP A 14 -18.01 4.83 -8.77
CA TRP A 14 -17.03 5.70 -9.39
C TRP A 14 -17.74 6.65 -10.37
N LYS A 15 -17.51 7.97 -10.22
CA LYS A 15 -17.86 9.00 -11.20
C LYS A 15 -16.60 9.33 -12.00
N PRO A 16 -16.62 9.28 -13.34
CA PRO A 16 -15.43 9.42 -14.19
C PRO A 16 -15.04 10.87 -14.53
N GLU A 17 -15.51 11.88 -13.78
CA GLU A 17 -15.35 13.29 -14.16
C GLU A 17 -14.38 13.99 -13.20
N LEU A 18 -13.30 14.54 -13.75
CA LEU A 18 -12.10 15.14 -13.13
C LEU A 18 -10.91 14.17 -12.93
N ILE A 19 -10.29 13.77 -14.03
CA ILE A 19 -8.87 13.38 -14.04
C ILE A 19 -8.20 14.29 -15.07
N SER A 20 -7.37 15.22 -14.60
CA SER A 20 -6.34 15.87 -15.41
C SER A 20 -5.50 14.75 -16.04
N GLU A 21 -5.38 14.73 -17.36
CA GLU A 21 -4.53 13.77 -18.09
C GLU A 21 -3.06 13.97 -17.68
N ASP A 22 -2.68 13.34 -16.58
CA ASP A 22 -1.30 13.07 -16.23
C ASP A 22 -0.90 11.80 -16.98
N MET A 23 -0.11 11.96 -18.04
CA MET A 23 0.35 10.86 -18.90
C MET A 23 1.27 9.85 -18.18
N THR A 24 1.47 9.99 -16.86
CA THR A 24 2.23 9.07 -16.02
C THR A 24 1.34 8.11 -15.20
N GLU A 25 0.01 8.22 -15.27
CA GLU A 25 -0.87 7.43 -14.43
C GLU A 25 -1.11 6.00 -14.98
N PHE A 26 -0.55 4.99 -14.32
CA PHE A 26 -0.82 3.59 -14.63
C PHE A 26 -1.82 2.92 -13.68
N ARG A 27 -2.48 1.86 -14.18
CA ARG A 27 -3.57 1.17 -13.49
C ARG A 27 -3.11 -0.08 -12.77
N VAL A 28 -3.74 -0.35 -11.62
CA VAL A 28 -3.51 -1.58 -10.84
C VAL A 28 -4.49 -2.67 -11.30
N ALA A 29 -4.08 -3.45 -12.29
CA ALA A 29 -4.96 -4.36 -13.05
C ALA A 29 -5.64 -5.46 -12.21
N HIS A 30 -5.06 -5.92 -11.10
CA HIS A 30 -5.69 -6.97 -10.27
C HIS A 30 -6.47 -6.41 -9.07
N LEU A 31 -6.78 -5.11 -9.10
CA LEU A 31 -7.77 -4.49 -8.23
C LEU A 31 -9.07 -4.26 -9.00
N ARG A 32 -10.20 -4.43 -8.31
CA ARG A 32 -11.53 -4.33 -8.93
C ARG A 32 -11.72 -2.95 -9.59
N GLY A 33 -11.99 -2.94 -10.90
CA GLY A 33 -12.20 -1.72 -11.67
C GLY A 33 -10.93 -1.07 -12.21
N ASN A 34 -9.78 -1.74 -12.10
CA ASN A 34 -8.48 -1.30 -12.61
C ASN A 34 -8.18 0.17 -12.26
N PRO A 35 -8.22 0.53 -10.96
CA PRO A 35 -8.08 1.91 -10.54
C PRO A 35 -6.68 2.47 -10.86
N PRO A 36 -6.58 3.80 -11.08
CA PRO A 36 -5.32 4.53 -11.08
C PRO A 36 -4.51 4.27 -9.80
N ALA A 37 -3.19 4.08 -9.94
CA ALA A 37 -2.29 3.81 -8.82
C ALA A 37 -2.29 4.95 -7.78
N LYS A 38 -2.26 6.23 -8.17
CA LYS A 38 -2.29 7.36 -7.20
C LYS A 38 -3.56 7.36 -6.35
N LEU A 39 -4.70 7.01 -6.95
CA LEU A 39 -5.97 6.87 -6.22
C LEU A 39 -5.93 5.69 -5.25
N VAL A 40 -5.29 4.59 -5.62
CA VAL A 40 -5.08 3.44 -4.72
C VAL A 40 -4.20 3.83 -3.53
N LEU A 41 -3.10 4.55 -3.75
CA LEU A 41 -2.23 5.03 -2.66
C LEU A 41 -2.98 5.96 -1.69
N THR A 42 -3.82 6.84 -2.24
CA THR A 42 -4.69 7.71 -1.42
C THR A 42 -5.66 6.90 -0.57
N ASP A 43 -6.35 5.89 -1.14
CA ASP A 43 -7.23 4.98 -0.37
C ASP A 43 -6.45 4.21 0.70
N ILE A 44 -5.24 3.72 0.36
CA ILE A 44 -4.39 3.01 1.31
C ILE A 44 -4.06 3.92 2.49
N ARG A 45 -3.58 5.14 2.26
CA ARG A 45 -3.24 6.09 3.34
C ARG A 45 -4.44 6.34 4.25
N LEU A 46 -5.61 6.61 3.68
CA LEU A 46 -6.84 6.85 4.47
C LEU A 46 -7.22 5.64 5.33
N ARG A 47 -6.93 4.43 4.86
CA ARG A 47 -7.24 3.19 5.58
C ARG A 47 -6.17 2.80 6.60
N CYS A 48 -4.90 3.17 6.42
CA CYS A 48 -3.86 3.02 7.45
C CYS A 48 -4.28 3.73 8.74
N LYS A 49 -4.90 4.93 8.66
CA LYS A 49 -5.43 5.68 9.82
C LYS A 49 -6.52 4.96 10.61
N ARG A 50 -7.08 3.87 10.08
CA ARG A 50 -8.11 3.05 10.76
C ARG A 50 -7.50 1.80 11.41
N LEU A 51 -6.18 1.69 11.38
CA LEU A 51 -5.37 0.60 11.92
C LEU A 51 -4.37 1.14 12.95
N PRO A 52 -4.82 1.69 14.10
CA PRO A 52 -3.94 2.32 15.08
C PRO A 52 -2.73 1.46 15.48
N GLU A 53 -2.89 0.14 15.58
CA GLU A 53 -1.81 -0.79 15.92
C GLU A 53 -0.70 -0.85 14.86
N LEU A 54 -1.01 -0.59 13.59
CA LEU A 54 -0.06 -0.67 12.47
C LEU A 54 0.12 0.67 11.76
N GLU A 55 -0.48 1.76 12.24
CA GLU A 55 -0.67 2.98 11.47
C GLU A 55 0.67 3.54 10.99
N LYS A 56 1.62 3.75 11.91
CA LYS A 56 2.96 4.27 11.59
C LYS A 56 3.68 3.38 10.57
N LEU A 57 3.70 2.07 10.83
CA LEU A 57 4.35 1.08 9.95
C LEU A 57 3.72 1.04 8.55
N CYS A 58 2.39 1.17 8.48
CA CYS A 58 1.63 1.20 7.23
C CYS A 58 1.90 2.48 6.44
N LEU A 59 1.90 3.64 7.11
CA LEU A 59 2.16 4.93 6.49
C LEU A 59 3.58 5.02 5.93
N ALA A 60 4.58 4.51 6.66
CA ALA A 60 5.97 4.48 6.17
C ALA A 60 6.13 3.72 4.84
N VAL A 61 5.37 2.63 4.63
CA VAL A 61 5.35 1.94 3.33
C VAL A 61 4.69 2.80 2.25
N VAL A 62 3.60 3.50 2.59
CA VAL A 62 2.90 4.37 1.63
C VAL A 62 3.78 5.55 1.22
N ASP A 63 4.48 6.18 2.16
CA ASP A 63 5.40 7.29 1.88
C ASP A 63 6.45 6.87 0.84
N ARG A 64 7.03 5.67 1.00
CA ARG A 64 7.98 5.11 0.04
C ARG A 64 7.33 4.76 -1.31
N LEU A 65 6.13 4.19 -1.31
CA LEU A 65 5.40 3.90 -2.54
C LEU A 65 5.08 5.17 -3.35
N GLU A 66 4.80 6.28 -2.68
CA GLU A 66 4.58 7.57 -3.33
C GLU A 66 5.88 8.16 -3.84
N ALA A 67 6.96 8.09 -3.06
CA ALA A 67 8.27 8.58 -3.49
C ALA A 67 8.77 7.92 -4.78
N PHE A 68 8.52 6.60 -4.95
CA PHE A 68 8.92 5.89 -6.17
C PHE A 68 7.90 5.97 -7.31
N HIS A 69 6.72 6.54 -7.08
CA HIS A 69 5.61 6.41 -8.02
C HIS A 69 5.94 7.00 -9.40
N ASP A 70 6.41 8.25 -9.43
CA ASP A 70 6.66 8.97 -10.68
C ASP A 70 7.84 8.38 -11.46
N GLU A 71 8.87 7.88 -10.79
CA GLU A 71 9.99 7.18 -11.42
C GLU A 71 9.55 5.85 -12.05
N VAL A 72 8.79 5.04 -11.30
CA VAL A 72 8.27 3.76 -11.79
C VAL A 72 7.24 3.94 -12.92
N ALA A 73 6.49 5.05 -12.90
CA ALA A 73 5.54 5.37 -13.95
C ALA A 73 6.20 5.59 -15.32
N GLN A 74 7.46 6.03 -15.34
CA GLN A 74 8.24 6.21 -16.58
C GLN A 74 8.77 4.89 -17.15
N CYS A 75 8.76 3.80 -16.35
CA CYS A 75 9.14 2.47 -16.83
C CYS A 75 8.12 1.92 -17.82
N ARG A 76 8.60 1.07 -18.73
CA ARG A 76 7.76 0.36 -19.71
C ARG A 76 6.74 -0.53 -18.99
N GLU A 77 5.63 -0.83 -19.64
CA GLU A 77 4.55 -1.63 -19.04
C GLU A 77 4.98 -3.05 -18.66
N ASP A 78 5.92 -3.62 -19.44
CA ASP A 78 6.52 -4.93 -19.24
C ASP A 78 7.75 -4.90 -18.31
N ASP A 79 8.10 -3.74 -17.76
CA ASP A 79 9.24 -3.60 -16.89
C ASP A 79 9.02 -4.33 -15.54
N SER A 80 10.03 -5.12 -15.16
CA SER A 80 10.04 -5.86 -13.90
C SER A 80 9.89 -4.97 -12.66
N LEU A 81 10.40 -3.73 -12.68
CA LEU A 81 10.29 -2.77 -11.58
C LEU A 81 8.84 -2.31 -11.41
N ARG A 82 8.17 -2.01 -12.52
CA ARG A 82 6.76 -1.63 -12.53
C ARG A 82 5.88 -2.79 -12.06
N PHE A 83 6.16 -4.02 -12.49
CA PHE A 83 5.48 -5.21 -11.99
C PHE A 83 5.68 -5.37 -10.47
N LYS A 84 6.91 -5.24 -9.98
CA LYS A 84 7.22 -5.37 -8.55
C LYS A 84 6.52 -4.30 -7.72
N TYR A 85 6.50 -3.06 -8.19
CA TYR A 85 5.78 -1.95 -7.57
C TYR A 85 4.28 -2.23 -7.46
N ILE A 86 3.64 -2.62 -8.57
CA ILE A 86 2.21 -2.97 -8.60
C ILE A 86 1.91 -4.09 -7.61
N ASN A 87 2.75 -5.13 -7.57
CA ASN A 87 2.59 -6.23 -6.63
C ASN A 87 2.69 -5.76 -5.16
N THR A 88 3.63 -4.87 -4.83
CA THR A 88 3.74 -4.26 -3.49
C THR A 88 2.47 -3.50 -3.12
N VAL A 89 1.94 -2.65 -4.02
CA VAL A 89 0.66 -1.93 -3.82
C VAL A 89 -0.48 -2.91 -3.56
N GLU A 90 -0.58 -3.97 -4.36
CA GLU A 90 -1.64 -4.97 -4.22
C GLU A 90 -1.56 -5.74 -2.90
N ILE A 91 -0.35 -6.14 -2.46
CA ILE A 91 -0.17 -6.82 -1.18
C ILE A 91 -0.59 -5.89 -0.04
N THR A 92 -0.22 -4.62 -0.08
CA THR A 92 -0.67 -3.63 0.91
C THR A 92 -2.19 -3.60 0.99
N VAL A 93 -2.89 -3.47 -0.15
CA VAL A 93 -4.37 -3.47 -0.21
C VAL A 93 -4.99 -4.75 0.34
N LYS A 94 -4.51 -5.91 -0.14
CA LYS A 94 -5.15 -7.21 0.08
C LYS A 94 -4.85 -7.79 1.45
N ARG A 95 -3.63 -7.57 1.97
CA ARG A 95 -3.12 -8.25 3.17
C ARG A 95 -3.05 -7.35 4.39
N VAL A 96 -2.71 -6.07 4.22
CA VAL A 96 -2.50 -5.12 5.33
C VAL A 96 -3.78 -4.35 5.63
N ILE A 97 -4.26 -3.52 4.70
CA ILE A 97 -5.34 -2.56 4.99
C ILE A 97 -6.74 -3.14 4.88
N ARG A 98 -6.89 -4.40 4.48
CA ARG A 98 -8.20 -5.07 4.35
C ARG A 98 -8.94 -5.01 5.68
N ARG A 99 -10.18 -4.53 5.65
CA ARG A 99 -11.03 -4.42 6.85
C ARG A 99 -11.18 -5.79 7.51
N LYS A 100 -10.81 -5.86 8.78
CA LYS A 100 -10.92 -7.04 9.64
C LYS A 100 -11.50 -6.63 10.99
N PRO A 101 -12.22 -7.53 11.69
CA PRO A 101 -12.63 -7.31 13.08
C PRO A 101 -11.40 -7.05 13.96
N LEU A 102 -11.55 -6.25 15.01
CA LEU A 102 -10.44 -5.83 15.88
C LEU A 102 -9.69 -7.03 16.47
N LEU A 103 -10.40 -8.04 17.01
CA LEU A 103 -9.78 -9.24 17.59
C LEU A 103 -8.90 -9.98 16.58
N VAL A 104 -9.32 -10.06 15.32
CA VAL A 104 -8.54 -10.70 14.25
C VAL A 104 -7.30 -9.87 13.91
N ARG A 105 -7.39 -8.54 13.97
CA ARG A 105 -6.25 -7.65 13.72
C ARG A 105 -5.19 -7.79 14.82
N LEU A 106 -5.61 -7.74 16.07
CA LEU A 106 -4.73 -7.92 17.23
C LEU A 106 -4.06 -9.30 17.20
N ALA A 107 -4.83 -10.37 16.99
CA ALA A 107 -4.28 -11.73 16.89
C ALA A 107 -3.28 -11.91 15.74
N ARG A 108 -3.38 -11.08 14.68
CA ARG A 108 -2.53 -11.15 13.49
C ARG A 108 -1.52 -10.01 13.42
N PHE A 109 -1.39 -9.21 14.47
CA PHE A 109 -0.56 -8.01 14.49
C PHE A 109 0.87 -8.34 14.06
N HIS A 110 1.49 -9.33 14.70
CA HIS A 110 2.86 -9.75 14.38
C HIS A 110 3.01 -10.20 12.92
N SER A 111 2.08 -11.03 12.43
CA SER A 111 2.11 -11.47 11.02
C SER A 111 1.93 -10.31 10.04
N ALA A 112 1.09 -9.32 10.38
CA ALA A 112 0.92 -8.13 9.56
C ALA A 112 2.18 -7.27 9.56
N ALA A 113 2.84 -7.09 10.71
CA ALA A 113 4.12 -6.40 10.78
C ALA A 113 5.19 -7.10 9.92
N LEU A 114 5.29 -8.43 9.96
CA LEU A 114 6.22 -9.16 9.07
C LEU A 114 5.92 -8.94 7.59
N ILE A 115 4.64 -8.84 7.20
CA ILE A 115 4.26 -8.51 5.83
C ILE A 115 4.74 -7.09 5.48
N ILE A 116 4.53 -6.11 6.35
CA ILE A 116 4.97 -4.72 6.12
C ILE A 116 6.50 -4.63 6.02
N TRP A 117 7.24 -5.35 6.86
CA TRP A 117 8.70 -5.45 6.74
C TRP A 117 9.13 -6.04 5.40
N GLY A 118 8.43 -7.09 4.92
CA GLY A 118 8.64 -7.66 3.60
C GLY A 118 8.43 -6.64 2.47
N LEU A 119 7.39 -5.80 2.58
CA LEU A 119 7.10 -4.74 1.61
C LEU A 119 8.23 -3.70 1.53
N HIS A 120 8.79 -3.29 2.68
CA HIS A 120 9.96 -2.42 2.69
C HIS A 120 11.16 -3.05 1.98
N ARG A 121 11.38 -4.35 2.18
CA ARG A 121 12.45 -5.08 1.50
C ARG A 121 12.22 -5.19 -0.01
N ASP A 122 10.97 -5.31 -0.44
CA ASP A 122 10.62 -5.28 -1.85
C ASP A 122 10.89 -3.89 -2.46
N LEU A 123 10.56 -2.84 -1.72
CA LEU A 123 10.84 -1.45 -2.07
C LEU A 123 12.35 -1.12 -2.10
N ASP A 124 13.17 -1.73 -1.24
CA ASP A 124 14.65 -1.60 -1.33
C ASP A 124 15.16 -2.11 -2.69
N GLY A 125 14.60 -3.23 -3.16
CA GLY A 125 14.96 -3.76 -4.48
C GLY A 125 14.43 -2.91 -5.64
N ILE A 126 13.33 -2.16 -5.45
CA ILE A 126 12.87 -1.18 -6.45
C ILE A 126 13.85 0.00 -6.48
N ALA A 127 14.22 0.54 -5.32
CA ALA A 127 15.19 1.63 -5.21
C ALA A 127 16.53 1.28 -5.88
N THR A 128 17.04 0.07 -5.58
CA THR A 128 18.26 -0.44 -6.22
C THR A 128 18.13 -0.51 -7.73
N GLY A 129 16.98 -0.96 -8.24
CA GLY A 129 16.71 -1.04 -9.68
C GLY A 129 16.58 0.32 -10.36
N LEU A 130 16.09 1.34 -9.66
CA LEU A 130 16.01 2.73 -10.12
C LEU A 130 17.36 3.46 -10.00
N GLY A 131 18.37 2.85 -9.38
CA GLY A 131 19.65 3.49 -9.09
C GLY A 131 19.55 4.56 -7.99
N THR A 132 18.44 4.63 -7.25
CA THR A 132 18.31 5.50 -6.10
C THR A 132 19.06 4.87 -4.92
N ASN A 133 20.15 5.52 -4.51
CA ASN A 133 20.96 5.09 -3.39
C ASN A 133 20.24 5.45 -2.09
N VAL A 134 19.22 4.66 -1.74
CA VAL A 134 18.61 4.73 -0.41
C VAL A 134 19.63 4.11 0.54
N GLU A 135 20.36 4.93 1.31
CA GLU A 135 21.15 4.45 2.43
C GLU A 135 20.25 3.53 3.27
N GLY A 136 20.51 2.23 3.21
CA GLY A 136 19.55 1.16 3.50
C GLY A 136 19.16 1.01 4.98
N THR A 137 19.41 2.02 5.81
CA THR A 137 19.24 2.01 7.26
C THR A 137 18.10 2.91 7.73
N GLU A 138 17.77 4.01 7.05
CA GLU A 138 16.81 5.00 7.59
C GLU A 138 15.43 4.41 7.92
N TRP A 139 14.86 3.63 7.00
CA TRP A 139 13.54 3.01 7.24
C TRP A 139 13.62 1.88 8.28
N ARG A 140 14.77 1.22 8.42
CA ARG A 140 14.98 0.14 9.41
C ARG A 140 15.09 0.71 10.81
N ASP A 141 15.80 1.82 10.96
CA ASP A 141 15.92 2.55 12.22
C ASP A 141 14.55 3.14 12.61
N GLN A 142 13.83 3.71 11.64
CA GLN A 142 12.47 4.19 11.85
C GLN A 142 11.50 3.06 12.26
N TRP A 143 11.63 1.88 11.64
CA TRP A 143 10.83 0.72 12.00
C TRP A 143 11.00 0.31 13.46
N GLU A 144 12.23 0.31 13.97
CA GLU A 144 12.49 -0.04 15.36
C GLU A 144 11.81 0.94 16.32
N ARG A 145 11.93 2.25 16.05
CA ARG A 145 11.22 3.29 16.82
C ARG A 145 9.71 3.09 16.79
N ASP A 146 9.14 2.92 15.59
CA ASP A 146 7.70 2.80 15.39
C ASP A 146 7.11 1.51 16.00
N ARG A 147 7.87 0.42 15.98
CA ARG A 147 7.47 -0.85 16.61
C ARG A 147 7.52 -0.77 18.13
N MET A 148 8.52 -0.11 18.70
CA MET A 148 8.70 0.01 20.15
C MET A 148 7.77 1.05 20.78
N GLY A 149 7.14 1.90 19.95
CA GLY A 149 6.28 2.99 20.44
C GLY A 149 7.07 4.13 21.09
N GLU A 150 8.39 4.15 20.91
CA GLU A 150 9.29 5.17 21.43
C GLU A 150 9.19 6.40 20.51
N LEU A 151 8.80 7.53 21.12
CA LEU A 151 8.78 8.88 20.54
C LEU A 151 9.95 9.67 21.11
#